data_AF-A0A968J162-F1
#
_entry.id   AF-A0A968J162-F1
#
_cell.length_a   1.000
_cell.length_b   1.000
_cell.length_c   1.000
_cell.angle_alpha   90.00
_cell.angle_beta   90.00
_cell.angle_gamma   90.00
#
_symmetry.space_group_name_H-M   'P 1'
#
loop_
_entity.id
_entity.type
_entity.pdbx_description
1 polymer ?
#
loop_
_entity_poly.entity_id
_entity_poly.type
_entity_poly.pdbx_seq_one_letter_code
_entity_poly.pdbx_strand_id
1 'polypeptide(L)'
;MGAGANLGGSVRAERREVDLRLPAQGLPLPVLRGQAEALARAATQEAFDREVLVSQVSVKVTLETERAAAPLLQVNVSRANWLARPDVPTWGRYFLDSATLLGLER
;
A
#
# COMPACT_ATOMS: atom_id res chain seq x y z
N MET A 1 8.05 39.61 -24.13
CA MET A 1 6.93 39.75 -23.17
C MET A 1 6.34 38.37 -22.96
N GLY A 2 6.67 37.74 -21.82
CA GLY A 2 6.13 36.44 -21.46
C GLY A 2 4.77 36.60 -20.79
N ALA A 3 3.77 35.88 -21.30
CA ALA A 3 2.53 35.64 -20.60
C ALA A 3 2.30 34.12 -20.61
N GLY A 4 3.04 33.44 -19.74
CA GLY A 4 2.69 32.08 -19.33
C GLY A 4 1.57 32.20 -18.29
N ALA A 5 0.33 32.02 -18.72
CA ALA A 5 -0.80 31.84 -17.82
C ALA A 5 -1.33 30.41 -18.01
N ASN A 6 -0.63 29.46 -17.40
CA ASN A 6 -1.17 28.13 -17.15
C ASN A 6 -0.82 27.78 -15.71
N LEU A 7 -1.70 28.17 -14.79
CA LEU A 7 -1.76 27.59 -13.46
C LEU A 7 -3.21 27.23 -13.22
N GLY A 8 -3.61 26.12 -13.83
CA GLY A 8 -4.73 25.33 -13.32
C GLY A 8 -4.47 25.10 -11.84
N GLY A 9 -5.45 25.45 -11.02
CA GLY A 9 -5.46 25.12 -9.61
C GLY A 9 -5.40 23.61 -9.47
N SER A 10 -4.19 23.04 -9.44
CA SER A 10 -4.00 21.67 -9.00
C SER A 10 -4.30 21.69 -7.52
N VAL A 11 -5.52 21.26 -7.16
CA VAL A 11 -5.81 20.73 -5.84
C VAL A 11 -4.65 19.79 -5.54
N ARG A 12 -3.75 20.22 -4.65
CA ARG A 12 -2.54 19.47 -4.33
C ARG A 12 -3.05 18.24 -3.59
N ALA A 13 -3.24 17.15 -4.34
CA ALA A 13 -3.69 15.90 -3.80
C ALA A 13 -2.69 15.48 -2.72
N GLU A 14 -3.03 15.68 -1.45
CA GLU A 14 -2.17 15.25 -0.36
C GLU A 14 -2.14 13.72 -0.39
N ARG A 15 -0.96 13.19 -0.68
CA ARG A 15 -0.70 11.75 -0.69
C ARG A 15 -0.18 11.36 0.68
N ARG A 16 -0.84 10.37 1.27
CA ARG A 16 -0.39 9.74 2.51
C ARG A 16 0.37 8.46 2.19
N GLU A 17 1.59 8.36 2.69
CA GLU A 17 2.37 7.12 2.65
C GLU A 17 2.31 6.43 4.02
N VAL A 18 2.10 5.11 4.00
CA VAL A 18 2.06 4.24 5.18
C VAL A 18 2.94 3.03 4.94
N ASP A 19 3.98 2.88 5.76
CA ASP A 19 4.86 1.72 5.75
C ASP A 19 4.51 0.80 6.92
N LEU A 20 4.15 -0.45 6.60
CA LEU A 20 3.80 -1.48 7.58
C LEU A 20 4.85 -2.61 7.54
N ARG A 21 5.14 -3.17 8.71
CA ARG A 21 5.97 -4.38 8.85
C ARG A 21 5.08 -5.56 9.24
N LEU A 22 5.28 -6.69 8.57
CA LEU A 22 4.61 -7.94 8.85
C LEU A 22 5.68 -8.99 9.20
N PRO A 23 5.75 -9.47 10.45
CA PRO A 23 6.66 -10.56 10.79
C PRO A 23 6.15 -11.90 10.23
N ALA A 24 6.99 -12.62 9.50
CA ALA A 24 6.63 -13.85 8.80
C ALA A 24 6.27 -15.00 9.75
N GLN A 25 6.89 -15.07 10.94
CA GLN A 25 6.58 -16.05 11.99
C GLN A 25 6.55 -17.52 11.52
N GLY A 26 7.27 -17.86 10.44
CA GLY A 26 7.27 -19.20 9.85
C GLY A 26 5.96 -19.62 9.16
N LEU A 27 5.06 -18.66 8.90
CA LEU A 27 3.78 -18.91 8.22
C LEU A 27 3.98 -19.09 6.70
N PRO A 28 3.12 -19.88 6.04
CA PRO A 28 3.19 -20.09 4.60
C PRO A 28 2.76 -18.82 3.84
N LEU A 29 3.32 -18.61 2.64
CA LEU A 29 3.12 -17.39 1.83
C LEU A 29 1.63 -17.02 1.59
N PRO A 30 0.70 -17.94 1.30
CA PRO A 30 -0.71 -17.57 1.12
C PRO A 30 -1.34 -16.96 2.37
N VAL A 31 -0.94 -17.41 3.57
CA VAL A 31 -1.42 -16.86 4.85
C VAL A 31 -0.84 -15.46 5.06
N LEU A 32 0.46 -15.30 4.82
CA LEU A 32 1.14 -14.00 4.91
C LEU A 32 0.57 -12.97 3.93
N ARG A 33 0.23 -13.40 2.72
CA ARG A 33 -0.45 -12.56 1.73
C ARG A 33 -1.81 -12.08 2.25
N GLY A 34 -2.63 -12.98 2.81
CA GLY A 34 -3.92 -12.60 3.40
C GLY A 34 -3.77 -11.62 4.57
N GLN A 35 -2.76 -11.80 5.42
CA GLN A 35 -2.47 -10.87 6.52
C GLN A 35 -2.02 -9.50 6.01
N ALA A 36 -1.15 -9.46 4.99
CA ALA A 36 -0.73 -8.21 4.37
C ALA A 36 -1.91 -7.46 3.75
N GLU A 37 -2.82 -8.17 3.09
CA GLU A 37 -4.05 -7.58 2.53
C GLU A 37 -4.95 -6.99 3.61
N ALA A 38 -5.14 -7.71 4.72
CA ALA A 38 -5.94 -7.23 5.85
C ALA A 38 -5.33 -5.97 6.48
N LEU A 39 -4.01 -5.96 6.70
CA LEU A 39 -3.28 -4.81 7.22
C LEU A 39 -3.37 -3.60 6.27
N ALA A 40 -3.16 -3.82 4.97
CA ALA A 40 -3.21 -2.75 3.98
C ALA A 40 -4.63 -2.16 3.87
N ARG A 41 -5.66 -3.00 3.96
CA ARG A 41 -7.06 -2.56 3.97
C ARG A 41 -7.35 -1.67 5.18
N ALA A 42 -6.98 -2.12 6.37
CA ALA A 42 -7.19 -1.38 7.61
C ALA A 42 -6.49 -0.02 7.58
N ALA A 43 -5.21 0.01 7.20
CA ALA A 43 -4.44 1.26 7.12
C ALA A 43 -4.97 2.22 6.05
N THR A 44 -5.41 1.70 4.89
CA THR A 44 -6.01 2.54 3.85
C THR A 44 -7.30 3.20 4.34
N GLN A 45 -8.17 2.43 4.98
CA GLN A 45 -9.41 2.92 5.56
C GLN A 45 -9.14 3.98 6.63
N GLU A 46 -8.26 3.67 7.59
CA GLU A 46 -7.88 4.58 8.68
C GLU A 46 -7.30 5.91 8.16
N ALA A 47 -6.42 5.86 7.14
CA ALA A 47 -5.85 7.06 6.54
C ALA A 47 -6.93 7.97 5.93
N PHE A 48 -7.90 7.39 5.20
CA PHE A 48 -9.00 8.18 4.65
C PHE A 48 -9.96 8.68 5.72
N ASP A 49 -10.21 7.92 6.79
CA ASP A 49 -11.12 8.32 7.86
C ASP A 49 -10.55 9.45 8.73
N ARG A 50 -9.22 9.46 8.95
CA ARG A 50 -8.57 10.45 9.82
C ARG A 50 -8.16 11.73 9.12
N GLU A 51 -7.81 11.66 7.83
CA GLU A 51 -7.18 12.78 7.13
C GLU A 51 -8.06 13.24 5.96
N VAL A 52 -8.98 14.17 6.21
CA VAL A 52 -9.97 14.64 5.21
C VAL A 52 -9.31 15.20 3.94
N LEU A 53 -8.13 15.81 4.05
CA LEU A 53 -7.40 16.39 2.92
C LEU A 53 -6.67 15.34 2.07
N VAL A 54 -6.45 14.13 2.61
CA VAL A 54 -5.82 13.04 1.89
C VAL A 54 -6.75 12.54 0.80
N SER A 55 -6.26 12.59 -0.42
CA SER A 55 -6.98 12.15 -1.62
C SER A 55 -6.34 10.92 -2.27
N GLN A 56 -5.10 10.59 -1.90
CA GLN A 56 -4.40 9.38 -2.30
C GLN A 56 -3.68 8.73 -1.12
N VAL A 57 -3.73 7.41 -1.04
CA VAL A 57 -2.99 6.62 -0.05
C VAL A 57 -2.09 5.62 -0.78
N SER A 58 -0.84 5.53 -0.32
CA SER A 58 0.12 4.48 -0.69
C SER A 58 0.47 3.69 0.57
N VAL A 59 0.04 2.43 0.64
CA VAL A 59 0.43 1.51 1.73
C VAL A 59 1.45 0.52 1.19
N LYS A 60 2.61 0.40 1.84
CA LYS A 60 3.60 -0.64 1.56
C LYS A 60 3.70 -1.57 2.76
N VAL A 61 3.47 -2.86 2.54
CA VAL A 61 3.65 -3.91 3.54
C VAL A 61 4.95 -4.64 3.26
N THR A 62 5.89 -4.56 4.19
CA THR A 62 7.16 -5.28 4.12
C THR A 62 7.08 -6.53 4.98
N LEU A 63 7.34 -7.69 4.38
CA LEU A 63 7.45 -8.95 5.10
C LEU A 63 8.86 -9.07 5.68
N GLU A 64 8.95 -9.40 6.96
CA GLU A 64 10.20 -9.50 7.70
C GLU A 64 10.40 -10.90 8.27
N THR A 65 11.63 -11.37 8.17
CA THR A 65 12.13 -12.59 8.79
C THR A 65 13.30 -12.21 9.69
N GLU A 66 13.80 -13.15 10.50
CA GLU A 66 15.01 -12.96 11.31
C GLU A 66 16.25 -12.52 10.50
N ARG A 67 16.27 -12.76 9.18
CA ARG A 67 17.47 -12.59 8.34
C ARG A 67 17.31 -11.60 7.19
N ALA A 68 16.08 -11.23 6.84
CA ALA A 68 15.80 -10.43 5.65
C ALA A 68 14.43 -9.75 5.73
N ALA A 69 14.29 -8.66 4.97
CA ALA A 69 13.05 -7.92 4.80
C ALA A 69 12.83 -7.62 3.31
N ALA A 70 11.62 -7.90 2.81
CA ALA A 70 11.27 -7.63 1.42
C ALA A 70 9.81 -7.12 1.30
N PRO A 71 9.52 -6.15 0.42
CA PRO A 71 8.15 -5.70 0.18
C PRO A 71 7.27 -6.86 -0.26
N LEU A 72 6.11 -7.10 0.35
CA LEU A 72 5.20 -8.18 -0.07
C LEU A 72 4.03 -7.63 -0.90
N LEU A 73 3.52 -6.46 -0.49
CA LEU A 73 2.35 -5.83 -1.08
C LEU A 73 2.52 -4.31 -1.08
N GLN A 74 2.11 -3.66 -2.16
CA GLN A 74 1.90 -2.23 -2.20
C GLN A 74 0.51 -1.90 -2.74
N VAL A 75 -0.25 -1.05 -2.04
CA VAL A 75 -1.55 -0.55 -2.45
C VAL A 75 -1.43 0.92 -2.75
N ASN A 76 -1.84 1.34 -3.95
CA ASN A 76 -1.90 2.75 -4.33
C ASN A 76 -3.32 3.06 -4.81
N VAL A 77 -4.05 3.89 -4.06
CA VAL A 77 -5.47 4.14 -4.37
C VAL A 77 -5.90 5.55 -4.01
N SER A 78 -6.81 6.12 -4.80
CA SER A 78 -7.47 7.39 -4.48
C SER A 78 -8.66 7.17 -3.56
N ARG A 79 -9.06 8.20 -2.80
CA ARG A 79 -10.26 8.15 -1.96
C ARG A 79 -11.51 7.75 -2.76
N ALA A 80 -11.69 8.34 -3.95
CA ALA A 80 -12.83 8.05 -4.81
C ALA A 80 -12.88 6.58 -5.24
N ASN A 81 -11.73 6.02 -5.66
CA ASN A 81 -11.65 4.62 -6.07
C ASN A 81 -11.85 3.68 -4.87
N TRP A 82 -11.30 4.03 -3.71
CA TRP A 82 -11.45 3.25 -2.48
C TRP A 82 -12.91 3.20 -2.01
N LEU A 83 -13.62 4.33 -2.04
CA LEU A 83 -15.05 4.38 -1.71
C LEU A 83 -15.90 3.55 -2.68
N ALA A 84 -15.55 3.56 -3.98
CA ALA A 84 -16.26 2.77 -4.99
C ALA A 84 -16.00 1.26 -4.83
N ARG A 85 -14.77 0.88 -4.45
CA ARG A 85 -14.37 -0.52 -4.26
C ARG A 85 -13.24 -0.61 -3.22
N PRO A 86 -13.56 -0.83 -1.93
CA PRO A 86 -12.55 -0.93 -0.88
C PRO A 86 -11.95 -2.34 -0.88
N ASP A 87 -11.25 -2.71 -1.94
CA ASP A 87 -10.75 -4.07 -2.16
C ASP A 87 -9.27 -4.07 -2.52
N VAL A 88 -8.44 -4.57 -1.60
CA VAL A 88 -6.97 -4.53 -1.75
C VAL A 88 -6.48 -5.29 -2.98
N PRO A 89 -6.92 -6.53 -3.29
CA PRO A 89 -6.49 -7.23 -4.51
C PRO A 89 -6.74 -6.46 -5.81
N THR A 90 -7.71 -5.53 -5.83
CA THR A 90 -8.00 -4.69 -6.99
C THR A 90 -6.96 -3.59 -7.22
N TRP A 91 -6.41 -3.04 -6.14
CA TRP A 91 -5.49 -1.88 -6.17
C TRP A 91 -4.05 -2.24 -5.78
N GLY A 92 -3.84 -3.49 -5.39
CA GLY A 92 -2.59 -4.02 -4.86
C GLY A 92 -1.66 -4.52 -5.95
N ARG A 93 -0.36 -4.27 -5.77
CA ARG A 93 0.74 -4.92 -6.47
C ARG A 93 1.43 -5.87 -5.49
N TYR A 94 1.48 -7.14 -5.84
CA TYR A 94 2.22 -8.16 -5.10
C TYR A 94 3.62 -8.31 -5.67
N PHE A 95 4.61 -8.42 -4.79
CA PHE A 95 6.00 -8.65 -5.18
C PHE A 95 6.30 -10.13 -4.99
N LEU A 96 6.19 -10.89 -6.07
CA LEU A 96 6.33 -12.35 -6.04
C LEU A 96 7.77 -12.79 -5.73
N ASP A 97 8.76 -12.03 -6.21
CA ASP A 97 10.18 -12.29 -5.97
C ASP A 97 10.56 -12.19 -4.48
N SER A 98 9.73 -11.55 -3.67
CA SER A 98 9.96 -11.44 -2.22
C SER A 98 9.90 -12.79 -1.53
N ALA A 99 9.13 -13.76 -2.06
CA ALA A 99 9.15 -15.12 -1.53
C ALA A 99 10.52 -15.78 -1.74
N THR A 100 11.12 -15.59 -2.93
CA THR A 100 12.45 -16.09 -3.28
C THR A 100 13.53 -15.41 -2.43
N LEU A 101 13.49 -14.08 -2.29
CA LEU A 101 14.44 -13.31 -1.49
C LEU A 101 14.40 -13.68 0.01
N LEU A 102 13.23 -14.09 0.50
CA LEU A 102 13.04 -14.47 1.90
C LEU A 102 13.15 -15.99 2.14
N GLY A 103 13.39 -16.79 1.09
CA GLY A 103 13.55 -18.24 1.18
C GLY A 103 12.27 -19.00 1.57
N LEU A 104 11.09 -18.47 1.21
CA LEU A 104 9.77 -18.99 1.60
C LEU A 104 9.14 -19.95 0.57
N GLU A 105 9.84 -20.32 -0.49
CA GLU A 105 9.32 -21.16 -1.60
C GLU A 105 9.26 -22.67 -1.30
N ARG A 106 9.28 -23.09 -0.03
CA ARG A 106 9.36 -24.52 0.33
C ARG A 106 8.01 -25.13 0.67
#